data_AF-A0A5R9Q587-F1
#
_entry.id   AF-A0A5R9Q587-F1
#
_cell.length_a   1.000
_cell.length_b   1.000
_cell.length_c   1.000
_cell.angle_alpha   90.00
_cell.angle_beta   90.00
_cell.angle_gamma   90.00
#
_symmetry.space_group_name_H-M   'P 1'
#
loop_
_entity.id
_entity.type
_entity.pdbx_description
1 polymer ?
#
loop_
_entity_poly.entity_id
_entity_poly.type
_entity_poly.pdbx_seq_one_letter_code
_entity_poly.pdbx_strand_id
1 'polypeptide(L)'
;MRLIKVVHKAPIRVARISKRRQQVRLRRSMLALKIALAQEKQETKEMLDIYKRYSFGDAQKSELKVANEQLVDILKGLGLGVFAVLPFAPITIPLIVKLGQWVGVDVLPSSFSLSNKSSKSRK
;
A
#
# COMPACT_ATOMS: atom_id res chain seq x y z
N MET A 1 13.95 -27.69 -38.83
CA MET A 1 13.23 -27.71 -37.53
C MET A 1 13.53 -26.45 -36.69
N ARG A 2 12.86 -25.30 -36.93
CA ARG A 2 13.04 -24.06 -36.12
C ARG A 2 11.73 -23.48 -35.54
N LEU A 3 10.57 -24.05 -35.85
CA LEU A 3 9.25 -23.48 -35.50
C LEU A 3 8.99 -23.44 -33.98
N ILE A 4 9.39 -24.48 -33.24
CA ILE A 4 9.15 -24.62 -31.79
C ILE A 4 9.82 -23.48 -30.98
N LYS A 5 10.90 -22.89 -31.53
CA LYS A 5 11.63 -21.80 -30.86
C LYS A 5 10.91 -20.44 -30.89
N VAL A 6 9.83 -20.28 -31.65
CA VAL A 6 9.13 -19.00 -31.79
C VAL A 6 7.82 -18.98 -30.98
N VAL A 7 7.19 -20.14 -30.80
CA VAL A 7 5.90 -20.29 -30.11
C VAL A 7 5.99 -19.86 -28.63
N HIS A 8 7.12 -20.10 -27.97
CA HIS A 8 7.33 -19.68 -26.57
C HIS A 8 7.76 -18.21 -26.41
N LYS A 9 8.27 -17.55 -27.46
CA LYS A 9 8.75 -16.15 -27.37
C LYS A 9 7.60 -15.15 -27.24
N ALA A 10 6.48 -15.42 -27.91
CA ALA A 10 5.27 -14.61 -27.82
C ALA A 10 4.66 -14.58 -26.40
N PRO A 11 4.39 -15.71 -25.72
CA PRO A 11 3.82 -15.70 -24.36
C PRO A 11 4.78 -15.07 -23.35
N ILE A 12 6.09 -15.26 -23.47
CA ILE A 12 7.08 -14.61 -22.59
C ILE A 12 7.03 -13.08 -22.76
N ARG A 13 6.90 -12.58 -23.99
CA ARG A 13 6.78 -11.14 -24.25
C ARG A 13 5.47 -10.59 -23.69
N VAL A 14 4.36 -11.30 -23.86
CA VAL A 14 3.05 -10.93 -23.31
C VAL A 14 3.10 -10.90 -21.78
N ALA A 15 3.73 -11.90 -21.13
CA ALA A 15 3.92 -11.91 -19.68
C ALA A 15 4.74 -10.70 -19.21
N ARG A 16 5.82 -10.34 -19.89
CA ARG A 16 6.60 -9.13 -19.60
C ARG A 16 5.79 -7.84 -19.75
N ILE A 17 5.04 -7.71 -20.84
CA ILE A 17 4.18 -6.54 -21.11
C ILE A 17 3.09 -6.44 -20.04
N SER A 18 2.44 -7.56 -19.71
CA SER A 18 1.41 -7.65 -18.67
C SER A 18 1.99 -7.24 -17.32
N LYS A 19 3.15 -7.78 -16.92
CA LYS A 19 3.84 -7.40 -15.68
C LYS A 19 4.09 -5.90 -15.60
N ARG A 20 4.61 -5.29 -16.67
CA ARG A 20 4.88 -3.84 -16.69
C ARG A 20 3.59 -3.02 -16.65
N ARG A 21 2.54 -3.46 -17.33
CA ARG A 21 1.20 -2.83 -17.28
C ARG A 21 0.63 -2.87 -15.85
N GLN A 22 0.74 -4.02 -15.17
CA GLN A 22 0.30 -4.17 -13.78
C GLN A 22 1.09 -3.27 -12.84
N GLN A 23 2.41 -3.21 -12.96
CA GLN A 23 3.23 -2.28 -12.17
C GLN A 23 2.80 -0.81 -12.35
N VAL A 24 2.55 -0.37 -13.59
CA VAL A 24 2.10 1.00 -13.84
C VAL A 24 0.70 1.26 -13.25
N ARG A 25 -0.22 0.30 -13.34
CA ARG A 25 -1.54 0.40 -12.72
C ARG A 25 -1.43 0.51 -11.20
N LEU A 26 -0.66 -0.37 -10.56
CA LEU A 26 -0.39 -0.33 -9.13
C LEU A 26 0.22 1.01 -8.70
N ARG A 27 1.17 1.55 -9.49
CA ARG A 27 1.78 2.86 -9.18
C ARG A 27 0.76 3.98 -9.16
N ARG A 28 -0.16 3.99 -10.14
CA ARG A 28 -1.24 4.98 -10.19
C ARG A 28 -2.18 4.85 -9.01
N SER A 29 -2.59 3.63 -8.66
CA SER A 29 -3.43 3.38 -7.48
C SER A 29 -2.74 3.81 -6.18
N MET A 30 -1.43 3.56 -6.04
CA MET A 30 -0.67 4.01 -4.86
C MET A 30 -0.51 5.54 -4.81
N LEU A 31 -0.34 6.21 -5.96
CA LEU A 31 -0.33 7.67 -6.02
C LEU A 31 -1.71 8.26 -5.65
N ALA A 32 -2.79 7.66 -6.13
CA ALA A 32 -4.14 8.06 -5.74
C ALA A 32 -4.38 7.85 -4.25
N LEU A 33 -3.92 6.72 -3.69
CA LEU A 33 -3.94 6.45 -2.25
C LEU A 33 -3.18 7.50 -1.46
N LYS A 34 -1.98 7.89 -1.91
CA LYS A 34 -1.21 8.97 -1.29
C LYS A 34 -1.99 10.28 -1.27
N ILE A 35 -2.63 10.64 -2.38
CA ILE A 35 -3.42 11.88 -2.49
C ILE A 35 -4.64 11.81 -1.57
N ALA A 36 -5.37 10.69 -1.56
CA ALA A 36 -6.54 10.47 -0.69
C ALA A 36 -6.16 10.57 0.79
N LEU A 37 -5.10 9.86 1.21
CA LEU A 37 -4.57 9.91 2.57
C LEU A 37 -4.07 11.32 2.96
N ALA A 38 -3.59 12.11 1.98
CA ALA A 38 -3.18 13.49 2.21
C ALA A 38 -4.36 14.48 2.30
N GLN A 39 -5.50 14.13 1.71
CA GLN A 39 -6.71 14.94 1.66
C GLN A 39 -7.62 14.69 2.87
N GLU A 40 -7.78 13.44 3.33
CA GLU A 40 -8.61 13.05 4.49
C GLU A 40 -7.89 13.24 5.85
N LYS A 41 -7.40 14.45 6.09
CA LYS A 41 -6.32 14.71 7.07
C LYS A 41 -6.66 14.54 8.56
N GLN A 42 -7.91 14.68 8.99
CA GLN A 42 -8.25 14.64 10.43
C GLN A 42 -8.64 13.23 10.86
N GLU A 43 -9.62 12.63 10.19
CA GLU A 43 -10.10 11.26 10.46
C GLU A 43 -9.00 10.21 10.21
N THR A 44 -8.20 10.35 9.14
CA THR A 44 -7.09 9.43 8.87
C THR A 44 -6.00 9.51 9.93
N LYS A 45 -5.75 10.68 10.52
CA LYS A 45 -4.74 10.81 11.60
C LYS A 45 -5.18 10.07 12.85
N GLU A 46 -6.45 10.20 13.21
CA GLU A 46 -7.04 9.48 14.35
C GLU A 46 -7.01 7.96 14.09
N MET A 47 -7.40 7.53 12.90
CA MET A 47 -7.29 6.14 12.44
C MET A 47 -5.85 5.61 12.59
N LEU A 48 -4.86 6.34 12.04
CA LEU A 48 -3.45 5.95 12.10
C LEU A 48 -2.91 5.95 13.53
N ASP A 49 -3.34 6.89 14.38
CA ASP A 49 -2.93 6.93 15.78
C ASP A 49 -3.49 5.74 16.58
N ILE A 50 -4.72 5.28 16.30
CA ILE A 50 -5.26 4.02 16.85
C ILE A 50 -4.35 2.85 16.48
N TYR A 51 -3.86 2.76 15.25
CA TYR A 51 -2.92 1.70 14.84
C TYR A 51 -1.57 1.80 15.54
N LYS A 52 -1.09 3.03 15.80
CA LYS A 52 0.12 3.26 16.57
C LYS A 52 -0.06 2.77 18.00
N ARG A 53 -1.13 3.19 18.68
CA ARG A 53 -1.48 2.77 20.05
C ARG A 53 -1.71 1.26 20.13
N TYR A 54 -2.34 0.66 19.13
CA TYR A 54 -2.53 -0.79 19.03
C TYR A 54 -1.19 -1.54 18.93
N SER A 55 -0.23 -1.00 18.18
CA SER A 55 1.12 -1.59 18.07
C SER A 55 1.87 -1.57 19.41
N PHE A 56 1.55 -0.62 20.30
CA PHE A 56 2.09 -0.54 21.66
C PHE A 56 1.27 -1.31 22.71
N GLY A 57 0.12 -1.87 22.33
CA GLY A 57 -0.75 -2.66 23.22
C GLY A 57 -1.84 -1.87 23.95
N ASP A 58 -1.98 -0.57 23.67
CA ASP A 58 -2.82 0.36 24.44
C ASP A 58 -4.21 0.62 23.81
N ALA A 59 -4.51 0.04 22.64
CA ALA A 59 -5.77 0.33 21.93
C ALA A 59 -6.85 -0.75 22.15
N GLN A 60 -8.11 -0.30 22.23
CA GLN A 60 -9.25 -1.18 22.39
C GLN A 60 -9.63 -1.87 21.06
N LYS A 61 -10.06 -3.13 21.13
CA LYS A 61 -10.44 -3.91 19.93
C LYS A 61 -11.59 -3.28 19.12
N SER A 62 -12.46 -2.51 19.76
CA SER A 62 -13.54 -1.76 19.12
C SER A 62 -13.01 -0.61 18.26
N GLU A 63 -12.07 0.19 18.78
CA GLU A 63 -11.42 1.29 18.06
C GLU A 63 -10.67 0.78 16.83
N LEU A 64 -9.98 -0.36 16.96
CA LEU A 64 -9.29 -1.01 15.85
C LEU A 64 -10.26 -1.42 14.73
N LYS A 65 -11.46 -1.90 15.09
CA LYS A 65 -12.45 -2.35 14.11
C LYS A 65 -12.94 -1.17 13.27
N VAL A 66 -13.24 -0.03 13.91
CA VAL A 66 -13.66 1.20 13.23
C VAL A 66 -12.56 1.73 12.32
N ALA A 67 -11.31 1.76 12.82
CA ALA A 67 -10.15 2.17 12.03
C ALA A 67 -9.88 1.26 10.82
N ASN A 68 -10.24 -0.03 10.92
CA ASN A 68 -10.12 -0.98 9.82
C ASN A 68 -11.22 -0.79 8.77
N GLU A 69 -12.46 -0.56 9.20
CA GLU A 69 -13.57 -0.26 8.30
C GLU A 69 -13.28 0.99 7.46
N GLN A 70 -12.76 2.06 8.09
CA GLN A 70 -12.31 3.28 7.40
C GLN A 70 -11.20 3.00 6.37
N LEU A 71 -10.17 2.24 6.75
CA LEU A 71 -9.08 1.88 5.83
C LEU A 71 -9.60 1.06 4.64
N VAL A 72 -10.49 0.10 4.89
CA VAL A 72 -11.11 -0.75 3.88
C VAL A 72 -11.92 0.07 2.89
N ASP A 73 -12.65 1.08 3.33
CA ASP A 73 -13.46 1.92 2.47
C ASP A 73 -12.61 2.85 1.60
N ILE A 74 -11.52 3.41 2.15
CA ILE A 74 -10.51 4.15 1.37
C ILE A 74 -9.92 3.24 0.28
N LEU A 75 -9.55 2.01 0.62
CA LEU A 75 -8.98 1.04 -0.33
C LEU A 75 -10.00 0.61 -1.40
N LYS A 76 -11.27 0.42 -1.05
CA LYS A 76 -12.35 0.13 -2.02
C LYS A 76 -12.55 1.31 -2.98
N GLY A 77 -12.64 2.53 -2.45
CA GLY A 77 -12.81 3.76 -3.24
C GLY A 77 -11.68 3.99 -4.26
N LEU A 78 -10.48 3.49 -3.95
CA LEU A 78 -9.30 3.61 -4.81
C LEU A 78 -9.07 2.40 -5.74
N GLY A 79 -10.00 1.44 -5.76
CA GLY A 79 -9.90 0.23 -6.60
C GLY A 79 -8.84 -0.78 -6.12
N LEU A 80 -8.37 -0.66 -4.87
CA LEU A 80 -7.46 -1.58 -4.20
C LEU A 80 -8.22 -2.70 -3.48
N GLY A 81 -9.26 -3.24 -4.12
CA GLY A 81 -10.20 -4.19 -3.52
C GLY A 81 -9.58 -5.49 -3.00
N VAL A 82 -8.42 -5.90 -3.53
CA VAL A 82 -7.67 -7.05 -3.01
C VAL A 82 -7.22 -6.85 -1.55
N PHE A 83 -6.91 -5.61 -1.18
CA PHE A 83 -6.49 -5.27 0.18
C PHE A 83 -7.67 -5.02 1.12
N ALA A 84 -8.84 -4.66 0.58
CA ALA A 84 -10.08 -4.46 1.33
C ALA A 84 -10.65 -5.75 1.95
N VAL A 85 -10.27 -6.93 1.43
CA VAL A 85 -10.76 -8.24 1.89
C VAL A 85 -9.85 -8.86 2.96
N LEU A 86 -8.68 -8.27 3.24
CA LEU A 86 -7.70 -8.86 4.16
C LEU A 86 -8.11 -8.70 5.65
N PRO A 87 -8.27 -9.80 6.41
CA PRO A 87 -8.69 -9.73 7.82
C PRO A 87 -7.55 -9.42 8.83
N PHE A 88 -6.39 -8.92 8.40
CA PHE A 88 -5.19 -8.79 9.24
C PHE A 88 -4.84 -7.33 9.64
N ALA A 89 -5.78 -6.63 10.28
CA ALA A 89 -5.72 -5.19 10.60
C ALA A 89 -4.37 -4.61 11.13
N PRO A 90 -3.52 -5.30 11.92
CA PRO A 90 -2.22 -4.76 12.35
C PRO A 90 -1.11 -4.88 11.29
N ILE A 91 -1.24 -5.86 10.39
CA ILE A 91 -0.25 -6.17 9.33
C ILE A 91 -0.58 -5.41 8.03
N THR A 92 -1.82 -4.98 7.86
CA THR A 92 -2.29 -4.31 6.62
C THR A 92 -1.52 -3.02 6.33
N ILE A 93 -1.27 -2.18 7.34
CA ILE A 93 -0.49 -0.94 7.18
C ILE A 93 0.93 -1.20 6.70
N PRO A 94 1.77 -1.99 7.42
CA PRO A 94 3.14 -2.23 6.97
C PRO A 94 3.19 -2.92 5.60
N LEU A 95 2.18 -3.73 5.25
CA LEU A 95 2.07 -4.33 3.92
C LEU A 95 1.84 -3.26 2.84
N ILE A 96 0.88 -2.36 3.02
CA ILE A 96 0.59 -1.25 2.09
C ILE A 96 1.80 -0.34 1.94
N VAL A 97 2.49 -0.01 3.05
CA VAL A 97 3.70 0.80 3.04
C VAL A 97 4.80 0.13 2.22
N LYS A 98 5.04 -1.15 2.46
CA LYS A 98 6.08 -1.91 1.76
C LYS A 98 5.77 -2.05 0.26
N LEU A 99 4.49 -2.21 -0.10
CA LEU A 99 4.04 -2.26 -1.48
C LEU A 99 4.13 -0.90 -2.18
N GLY A 100 3.77 0.18 -1.49
CA GLY A 100 3.98 1.55 -1.97
C GLY A 100 5.45 1.77 -2.28
N GLN A 101 6.34 1.48 -1.32
CA GLN A 101 7.80 1.60 -1.49
C GLN A 101 8.32 0.73 -2.64
N TRP A 102 7.83 -0.51 -2.78
CA TRP A 102 8.21 -1.40 -3.88
C TRP A 102 7.86 -0.83 -5.26
N VAL A 103 6.76 -0.07 -5.34
CA VAL A 103 6.30 0.60 -6.56
C VAL A 103 6.83 2.05 -6.68
N GLY A 104 7.61 2.50 -5.70
CA GLY A 104 8.25 3.83 -5.67
C GLY A 104 7.32 4.97 -5.22
N VAL A 105 6.32 4.67 -4.40
CA VAL A 105 5.35 5.64 -3.85
C VAL A 105 5.37 5.58 -2.33
N ASP A 106 5.71 6.70 -1.69
CA ASP A 106 5.53 6.86 -0.26
C ASP A 106 4.07 7.24 0.04
N VAL A 107 3.34 6.28 0.61
CA VAL A 107 1.87 6.34 0.84
C VAL A 107 1.50 6.89 2.21
N LEU A 108 2.42 6.90 3.19
CA LEU A 108 2.11 7.43 4.51
C LEU A 108 2.14 8.96 4.54
N PRO A 109 1.26 9.60 5.34
CA PRO A 109 1.39 11.01 5.62
C PRO A 109 2.67 11.27 6.43
N SER A 110 3.28 12.43 6.21
CA SER A 110 4.52 12.87 6.90
C SER A 110 4.47 12.77 8.43
N SER A 111 3.29 12.82 9.05
CA SER A 111 3.11 12.67 10.51
C SER A 111 3.35 11.24 11.02
N PHE A 112 3.30 10.25 10.14
CA PHE A 112 3.45 8.83 10.46
C PHE A 112 4.78 8.26 9.95
N SER A 113 5.67 9.10 9.40
CA SER A 113 7.00 8.66 9.05
C SER A 113 7.71 8.23 10.34
N LEU A 114 7.84 6.91 10.53
CA LEU A 114 8.87 6.30 11.35
C LEU A 114 10.18 6.82 10.79
N SER A 115 10.70 7.88 11.40
CA SER A 115 11.94 8.53 11.00
C SER A 115 13.05 7.48 10.98
N ASN A 116 13.34 6.94 9.79
CA ASN A 116 14.63 6.35 9.49
C ASN A 116 15.63 7.50 9.36
N LYS A 117 16.06 8.01 10.51
CA LYS A 117 17.21 8.90 10.66
C LYS A 117 18.52 8.10 10.49
N SER A 118 18.61 7.29 9.44
CA SER A 118 19.72 6.34 9.25
C SER A 118 20.50 6.50 7.93
N SER A 119 20.23 7.50 7.09
CA SER A 119 21.07 7.72 5.89
C SER A 119 21.09 9.14 5.32
N LYS A 120 21.50 10.14 6.10
CA LYS A 120 22.18 11.34 5.55
C LYS A 120 22.88 12.17 6.63
N SER A 121 23.84 11.54 7.29
CA SER A 121 24.98 12.24 7.88
C SER A 121 26.23 11.45 7.49
N ARG A 122 26.67 11.67 6.25
CA ARG A 122 28.08 11.54 5.91
C ARG A 122 28.47 12.87 5.30
N LYS A 123 29.45 13.48 5.96
CA LYS A 123 30.20 14.67 5.56
C LYS A 123 30.61 14.60 4.10
#